data_AF-A0AAX0Q851-F1
#
_entry.id   AF-A0AAX0Q851-F1
#
_cell.length_a   1.000
_cell.length_b   1.000
_cell.length_c   1.000
_cell.angle_alpha   90.00
_cell.angle_beta   90.00
_cell.angle_gamma   90.00
#
_symmetry.space_group_name_H-M   'P 1'
#
loop_
_entity.id
_entity.type
_entity.pdbx_description
1 polymer ?
#
loop_
_entity_poly.entity_id
_entity_poly.type
_entity_poly.pdbx_seq_one_letter_code
_entity_poly.pdbx_strand_id
1 'polypeptide(L)'
;MNNLFPADKADKIAGMFSFTDEEKRRFVNNAGKVIEYHGRDDPDKIVSAICGYADHIAESRGAGYIPEIYEHTLGGIEITRIEPPCGSNTYILKTPDGFLMIDSGFPCYAEDLKKTVLSLYPEISEKKTELLITHIDMDHMGAMDLFDCVYLNATSMENFMREKTGVPNYRVKKQDRAPFYDMVVMMTGYKTPSLENVRLIDSVKPDHSIPLSPIGGLNAAGLTFTVYEGFGGHVEGSMIFLEKERGLIFTGDILINPDSFTPEQMISNRYPAILAGGSVNEDSKKAAAERYAAYDLMQGKRWMVCPGHGAVFQL
;
A
#
# COMPACT_ATOMS: atom_id res chain seq x y z
N MET A 1 34.36 -4.94 3.25
CA MET A 1 33.20 -4.89 4.18
C MET A 1 32.90 -6.31 4.59
N ASN A 2 32.81 -6.61 5.89
CA ASN A 2 32.30 -7.90 6.33
C ASN A 2 30.85 -7.99 5.89
N ASN A 3 30.51 -9.08 5.19
CA ASN A 3 29.18 -9.26 4.68
C ASN A 3 28.28 -9.71 5.84
N LEU A 4 27.48 -8.79 6.40
CA LEU A 4 26.63 -9.09 7.57
C LEU A 4 25.46 -10.01 7.23
N PHE A 5 25.06 -10.07 5.96
CA PHE A 5 24.03 -10.97 5.49
C PHE A 5 24.61 -12.30 5.00
N PRO A 6 24.11 -13.47 5.45
CA PRO A 6 24.66 -14.77 5.08
C PRO A 6 24.62 -15.05 3.57
N ALA A 7 25.70 -15.61 3.04
CA ALA A 7 25.88 -15.82 1.60
C ALA A 7 24.87 -16.83 1.02
N ASP A 8 24.61 -17.93 1.73
CA ASP A 8 23.63 -18.95 1.35
C ASP A 8 22.21 -18.38 1.25
N LYS A 9 21.84 -17.50 2.20
CA LYS A 9 20.55 -16.80 2.19
C LYS A 9 20.48 -15.80 1.02
N ALA A 10 21.58 -15.10 0.73
CA ALA A 10 21.68 -14.22 -0.42
C ALA A 10 21.53 -14.98 -1.75
N ASP A 11 22.15 -16.15 -1.86
CA ASP A 11 22.03 -17.04 -3.03
C ASP A 11 20.58 -17.52 -3.22
N LYS A 12 19.92 -17.94 -2.14
CA LYS A 12 18.49 -18.32 -2.18
C LYS A 12 17.63 -17.17 -2.71
N ILE A 13 17.74 -15.98 -2.11
CA ILE A 13 16.94 -14.81 -2.49
C ILE A 13 17.22 -14.39 -3.94
N ALA A 14 18.49 -14.36 -4.34
CA ALA A 14 18.85 -14.07 -5.73
C ALA A 14 18.23 -15.07 -6.71
N GLY A 15 18.18 -16.35 -6.35
CA GLY A 15 17.49 -17.38 -7.14
C GLY A 15 15.98 -17.13 -7.25
N MET A 16 15.30 -16.83 -6.13
CA MET A 16 13.86 -16.58 -6.11
C MET A 16 13.43 -15.42 -6.99
N PHE A 17 14.20 -14.33 -7.00
CA PHE A 17 13.89 -13.12 -7.76
C PHE A 17 14.68 -12.98 -9.06
N SER A 18 15.44 -14.01 -9.45
CA SER A 18 16.30 -14.02 -10.65
C SER A 18 17.25 -12.81 -10.72
N PHE A 19 17.82 -12.42 -9.58
CA PHE A 19 18.77 -11.30 -9.51
C PHE A 19 20.05 -11.61 -10.29
N THR A 20 20.54 -10.61 -11.02
CA THR A 20 21.91 -10.57 -11.54
C THR A 20 22.93 -10.52 -10.40
N ASP A 21 24.22 -10.79 -10.70
CA ASP A 21 25.30 -10.64 -9.71
C ASP A 21 25.38 -9.23 -9.12
N GLU A 22 25.07 -8.20 -9.93
CA GLU A 22 25.05 -6.81 -9.48
C GLU A 22 23.87 -6.56 -8.53
N GLU A 23 22.68 -7.02 -8.88
CA GLU A 23 21.51 -6.93 -8.01
C GLU A 23 21.72 -7.71 -6.72
N LYS A 24 22.26 -8.94 -6.76
CA LYS A 24 22.59 -9.70 -5.56
C LYS A 24 23.53 -8.90 -4.64
N ARG A 25 24.59 -8.30 -5.18
CA ARG A 25 25.50 -7.45 -4.38
C ARG A 25 24.77 -6.25 -3.78
N ARG A 26 23.89 -5.58 -4.54
CA ARG A 26 23.09 -4.45 -4.06
C ARG A 26 22.13 -4.87 -2.94
N PHE A 27 21.43 -5.98 -3.12
CA PHE A 27 20.51 -6.54 -2.12
C PHE A 27 21.24 -6.83 -0.82
N VAL A 28 22.36 -7.54 -0.91
CA VAL A 28 23.21 -7.90 0.22
C VAL A 28 23.73 -6.67 0.96
N ASN A 29 24.15 -5.63 0.24
CA ASN A 29 24.56 -4.37 0.84
C ASN A 29 23.41 -3.69 1.59
N ASN A 30 22.20 -3.69 1.04
CA ASN A 30 21.02 -3.13 1.71
C ASN A 30 20.61 -3.96 2.93
N ALA A 31 20.59 -5.29 2.82
CA ALA A 31 20.36 -6.21 3.93
C ALA A 31 21.36 -5.99 5.07
N GLY A 32 22.64 -5.84 4.75
CA GLY A 32 23.69 -5.52 5.72
C GLY A 32 23.40 -4.21 6.47
N LYS A 33 23.01 -3.15 5.76
CA LYS A 33 22.64 -1.87 6.40
C LYS A 33 21.41 -1.99 7.30
N VAL A 34 20.39 -2.76 6.92
CA VAL A 34 19.22 -3.00 7.79
C VAL A 34 19.66 -3.70 9.09
N ILE A 35 20.58 -4.67 9.01
CA ILE A 35 21.15 -5.33 10.20
C ILE A 35 21.95 -4.33 11.04
N GLU A 36 22.74 -3.45 10.43
CA GLU A 36 23.50 -2.42 11.15
C GLU A 36 22.59 -1.45 11.89
N TYR A 37 21.51 -0.98 11.25
CA TYR A 37 20.61 -0.01 11.86
C TYR A 37 19.69 -0.63 12.92
N HIS A 38 19.14 -1.82 12.66
CA HIS A 38 18.02 -2.37 13.44
C HIS A 38 18.34 -3.68 14.15
N GLY A 39 19.51 -4.28 13.89
CA GLY A 39 19.91 -5.59 14.41
C GLY A 39 20.79 -5.55 15.66
N ARG A 40 20.91 -4.42 16.36
CA ARG A 40 21.83 -4.25 17.50
C ARG A 40 21.64 -5.32 18.59
N ASP A 41 20.39 -5.59 18.95
CA ASP A 41 20.07 -6.51 20.04
C ASP A 41 19.87 -7.96 19.55
N ASP A 42 19.44 -8.13 18.30
CA ASP A 42 19.15 -9.43 17.68
C ASP A 42 19.30 -9.36 16.15
N PRO A 43 20.52 -9.52 15.62
CA PRO A 43 20.77 -9.46 14.18
C PRO A 43 20.15 -10.67 13.46
N ASP A 44 20.06 -11.82 14.12
CA ASP A 44 19.47 -13.04 13.55
C ASP A 44 17.97 -12.90 13.30
N LYS A 45 17.26 -12.14 14.16
CA LYS A 45 15.86 -11.75 13.91
C LYS A 45 15.73 -10.90 12.66
N ILE A 46 16.64 -9.96 12.40
CA ILE A 46 16.60 -9.14 11.18
C ILE A 46 16.87 -10.01 9.95
N VAL A 47 17.89 -10.86 10.00
CA VAL A 47 18.16 -11.82 8.91
C VAL A 47 16.95 -12.70 8.64
N SER A 48 16.31 -13.22 9.69
CA SER A 48 15.12 -14.06 9.58
C SER A 48 13.93 -13.30 8.99
N ALA A 49 13.74 -12.04 9.37
CA ALA A 49 12.70 -11.18 8.81
C ALA A 49 12.93 -10.88 7.33
N ILE A 50 14.18 -10.63 6.90
CA ILE A 50 14.52 -10.44 5.48
C ILE A 50 14.17 -11.70 4.69
N CYS A 51 14.60 -12.87 5.16
CA CYS A 51 14.30 -14.14 4.48
C CYS A 51 12.82 -14.45 4.45
N GLY A 52 12.13 -14.32 5.58
CA GLY A 52 10.70 -14.59 5.67
C GLY A 52 9.87 -13.68 4.77
N TYR A 53 10.24 -12.40 4.67
CA TYR A 53 9.55 -11.48 3.79
C TYR A 53 9.83 -11.78 2.30
N ALA A 54 11.08 -12.11 1.97
CA ALA A 54 11.47 -12.53 0.63
C ALA A 54 10.74 -13.81 0.19
N ASP A 55 10.70 -14.83 1.04
CA ASP A 55 9.98 -16.07 0.80
C ASP A 55 8.49 -15.78 0.58
N HIS A 56 7.86 -15.01 1.48
CA HIS A 56 6.43 -14.69 1.39
C HIS A 56 6.08 -13.94 0.09
N ILE A 57 6.89 -12.96 -0.30
CA ILE A 57 6.68 -12.22 -1.55
C ILE A 57 6.80 -13.13 -2.77
N ALA A 58 7.82 -14.00 -2.79
CA ALA A 58 8.11 -14.89 -3.92
C ALA A 58 7.05 -15.99 -4.07
N GLU A 59 6.64 -16.60 -2.95
CA GLU A 59 5.68 -17.71 -2.92
C GLU A 59 4.26 -17.23 -3.26
N SER A 60 3.91 -15.97 -2.96
CA SER A 60 2.57 -15.42 -3.22
C SER A 60 2.34 -14.96 -4.68
N ARG A 61 3.13 -15.43 -5.65
CA ARG A 61 3.00 -15.08 -7.09
C ARG A 61 2.36 -16.20 -7.90
N GLY A 62 1.68 -15.85 -8.99
CA GLY A 62 1.13 -16.83 -9.93
C GLY A 62 0.19 -17.80 -9.22
N ALA A 63 0.55 -19.09 -9.21
CA ALA A 63 -0.27 -20.12 -8.56
C ALA A 63 -0.39 -19.95 -7.03
N GLY A 64 0.55 -19.26 -6.39
CA GLY A 64 0.48 -18.94 -4.97
C GLY A 64 -0.25 -17.64 -4.65
N TYR A 65 -0.66 -16.87 -5.66
CA TYR A 65 -1.53 -15.71 -5.45
C TYR A 65 -2.97 -16.19 -5.21
N ILE A 66 -3.31 -16.44 -3.94
CA ILE A 66 -4.61 -16.95 -3.51
C ILE A 66 -5.26 -15.91 -2.60
N PRO A 67 -5.93 -14.87 -3.15
CA PRO A 67 -6.48 -13.80 -2.34
C PRO A 67 -7.74 -14.25 -1.59
N GLU A 68 -7.97 -13.66 -0.42
CA GLU A 68 -9.28 -13.69 0.21
C GLU A 68 -10.20 -12.67 -0.44
N ILE A 69 -11.34 -13.14 -0.95
CA ILE A 69 -12.34 -12.31 -1.62
C ILE A 69 -13.53 -12.14 -0.70
N TYR A 70 -13.89 -10.89 -0.43
CA TYR A 70 -15.08 -10.52 0.31
C TYR A 70 -15.98 -9.66 -0.58
N GLU A 71 -17.24 -10.06 -0.71
CA GLU A 71 -18.24 -9.35 -1.50
C GLU A 71 -19.39 -8.86 -0.61
N HIS A 72 -19.81 -7.61 -0.82
CA HIS A 72 -20.90 -7.00 -0.07
C HIS A 72 -21.68 -6.00 -0.94
N THR A 73 -22.96 -5.82 -0.66
CA THR A 73 -23.78 -4.80 -1.32
C THR A 73 -24.21 -3.74 -0.32
N LEU A 74 -23.97 -2.47 -0.63
CA LEU A 74 -24.37 -1.34 0.20
C LEU A 74 -24.98 -0.24 -0.66
N GLY A 75 -26.19 0.22 -0.36
CA GLY A 75 -26.78 1.37 -1.05
C GLY A 75 -26.82 1.26 -2.58
N GLY A 76 -27.06 0.05 -3.10
CA GLY A 76 -27.14 -0.23 -4.54
C GLY A 76 -25.79 -0.34 -5.26
N ILE A 77 -24.67 -0.38 -4.54
CA ILE A 77 -23.34 -0.67 -5.12
C ILE A 77 -22.83 -2.03 -4.63
N GLU A 78 -22.11 -2.73 -5.49
CA GLU A 78 -21.37 -3.94 -5.14
C GLU A 78 -19.94 -3.54 -4.75
N ILE A 79 -19.48 -4.06 -3.62
CA ILE A 79 -18.17 -3.79 -3.03
C ILE A 79 -17.45 -5.12 -2.90
N THR A 80 -16.31 -5.21 -3.55
CA THR A 80 -15.46 -6.39 -3.51
C THR A 80 -14.10 -6.01 -2.96
N ARG A 81 -13.67 -6.68 -1.89
CA ARG A 81 -12.33 -6.58 -1.34
C ARG A 81 -11.54 -7.81 -1.78
N ILE A 82 -10.42 -7.59 -2.43
CA ILE A 82 -9.39 -8.58 -2.73
C ILE A 82 -8.25 -8.33 -1.73
N GLU A 83 -8.05 -9.26 -0.79
CA GLU A 83 -6.91 -9.24 0.12
C GLU A 83 -5.89 -10.29 -0.33
N PRO A 84 -4.74 -9.90 -0.88
CA PRO A 84 -3.72 -10.85 -1.30
C PRO A 84 -3.07 -11.55 -0.09
N PRO A 85 -2.39 -12.70 -0.29
CA PRO A 85 -1.60 -13.33 0.78
C PRO A 85 -0.52 -12.40 1.33
N CYS A 86 0.00 -11.51 0.50
CA CYS A 86 1.03 -10.51 0.82
C CYS A 86 0.69 -9.16 0.18
N GLY A 87 0.79 -8.08 0.95
CA GLY A 87 0.45 -6.72 0.52
C GLY A 87 -0.93 -6.32 1.00
N SER A 88 -1.46 -5.23 0.44
CA SER A 88 -2.65 -4.58 0.96
C SER A 88 -3.93 -4.96 0.22
N ASN A 89 -5.06 -4.56 0.81
CA ASN A 89 -6.37 -4.69 0.19
C ASN A 89 -6.45 -3.91 -1.12
N THR A 90 -7.11 -4.50 -2.11
CA THR A 90 -7.66 -3.79 -3.26
C THR A 90 -9.18 -3.85 -3.19
N TYR A 91 -9.84 -2.70 -3.29
CA TYR A 91 -11.29 -2.62 -3.34
C TYR A 91 -11.77 -2.35 -4.77
N ILE A 92 -12.89 -2.96 -5.15
CA ILE A 92 -13.60 -2.74 -6.39
C ILE A 92 -15.03 -2.32 -6.04
N LEU A 93 -15.43 -1.14 -6.48
CA LEU A 93 -16.79 -0.64 -6.37
C LEU A 93 -17.43 -0.70 -7.76
N LYS A 94 -18.43 -1.57 -7.90
CA LYS A 94 -19.24 -1.64 -9.11
C LYS A 94 -20.54 -0.89 -8.87
N THR A 95 -20.78 0.10 -9.73
CA THR A 95 -21.95 0.97 -9.70
C THR A 95 -22.65 0.93 -11.06
N PRO A 96 -23.86 1.51 -11.19
CA PRO A 96 -24.49 1.68 -12.50
C PRO A 96 -23.65 2.50 -13.49
N ASP A 97 -22.80 3.39 -12.99
CA ASP A 97 -21.99 4.32 -13.80
C ASP A 97 -20.62 3.75 -14.18
N GLY A 98 -20.16 2.67 -13.52
CA GLY A 98 -18.91 1.99 -13.88
C GLY A 98 -18.22 1.28 -12.72
N PHE A 99 -16.89 1.22 -12.82
CA PHE A 99 -16.01 0.58 -11.84
C PHE A 99 -15.03 1.59 -11.26
N LEU A 100 -14.88 1.56 -9.94
CA LEU A 100 -13.88 2.33 -9.22
C LEU A 100 -13.06 1.41 -8.34
N MET A 101 -11.75 1.45 -8.52
CA MET A 101 -10.81 0.70 -7.70
C MET A 101 -10.21 1.61 -6.63
N ILE A 102 -9.92 1.05 -5.46
CA ILE A 102 -9.19 1.73 -4.39
C ILE A 102 -8.02 0.84 -4.00
N ASP A 103 -6.82 1.40 -4.15
CA ASP A 103 -5.54 0.70 -4.09
C ASP A 103 -5.43 -0.46 -5.10
N SER A 104 -4.23 -1.05 -5.23
CA SER A 104 -3.88 -1.90 -6.37
C SER A 104 -2.79 -2.94 -6.09
N GLY A 105 -2.46 -3.21 -4.82
CA GLY A 105 -1.50 -4.26 -4.49
C GLY A 105 -0.05 -3.92 -4.85
N PHE A 106 0.85 -4.90 -4.64
CA PHE A 106 2.24 -4.81 -5.08
C PHE A 106 2.39 -4.92 -6.60
N PRO A 107 3.42 -4.30 -7.22
CA PRO A 107 3.64 -4.37 -8.66
C PRO A 107 3.92 -5.80 -9.14
N CYS A 108 4.56 -6.62 -8.32
CA CYS A 108 4.81 -8.03 -8.67
C CYS A 108 3.56 -8.90 -8.75
N TYR A 109 2.42 -8.43 -8.24
CA TYR A 109 1.14 -9.12 -8.31
C TYR A 109 0.19 -8.48 -9.32
N ALA A 110 0.63 -7.48 -10.09
CA ALA A 110 -0.23 -6.74 -11.01
C ALA A 110 -0.97 -7.66 -12.00
N GLU A 111 -0.28 -8.64 -12.60
CA GLU A 111 -0.91 -9.60 -13.51
C GLU A 111 -1.86 -10.58 -12.81
N ASP A 112 -1.57 -10.96 -11.56
CA ASP A 112 -2.41 -11.87 -10.80
C ASP A 112 -3.67 -11.15 -10.28
N LEU A 113 -3.54 -9.90 -9.84
CA LEU A 113 -4.64 -8.99 -9.54
C LEU A 113 -5.52 -8.80 -10.78
N LYS A 114 -4.92 -8.48 -11.94
CA LYS A 114 -5.65 -8.30 -13.20
C LYS A 114 -6.47 -9.54 -13.58
N LYS A 115 -5.88 -10.74 -13.49
CA LYS A 115 -6.61 -12.00 -13.75
C LYS A 115 -7.76 -12.21 -12.77
N THR A 116 -7.53 -11.91 -11.49
CA THR A 116 -8.56 -12.02 -10.44
C THR A 116 -9.72 -11.07 -10.73
N VAL A 117 -9.43 -9.80 -11.02
CA VAL A 117 -10.43 -8.78 -11.38
C VAL A 117 -11.22 -9.20 -12.62
N LEU A 118 -10.56 -9.65 -13.69
CA LEU A 118 -11.23 -10.10 -14.92
C LEU A 118 -12.07 -11.37 -14.72
N SER A 119 -11.71 -12.22 -13.74
CA SER A 119 -12.51 -13.40 -13.39
C SER A 119 -13.79 -13.03 -12.65
N LEU A 120 -13.75 -12.00 -11.80
CA LEU A 120 -14.90 -11.52 -11.04
C LEU A 120 -15.82 -10.63 -11.88
N TYR A 121 -15.22 -9.78 -12.73
CA TYR A 121 -15.92 -8.80 -13.54
C TYR A 121 -15.40 -8.79 -14.99
N PRO A 122 -15.75 -9.79 -15.82
CA PRO A 122 -15.29 -9.85 -17.21
C PRO A 122 -15.62 -8.58 -18.02
N GLU A 123 -16.74 -7.95 -17.71
CA GLU A 123 -17.22 -6.72 -18.36
C GLU A 123 -16.33 -5.50 -18.11
N ILE A 124 -15.44 -5.52 -17.09
CA ILE A 124 -14.55 -4.41 -16.78
C ILE A 124 -13.58 -4.10 -17.93
N SER A 125 -13.27 -5.11 -18.76
CA SER A 125 -12.40 -4.98 -19.93
C SER A 125 -12.98 -4.07 -21.02
N GLU A 126 -14.29 -3.81 -20.98
CA GLU A 126 -15.00 -2.93 -21.92
C GLU A 126 -15.30 -1.55 -21.32
N LYS A 127 -14.84 -1.29 -20.09
CA LYS A 127 -15.12 -0.06 -19.35
C LYS A 127 -13.85 0.73 -19.12
N LYS A 128 -14.00 2.05 -18.96
CA LYS A 128 -12.93 2.88 -18.41
C LYS A 128 -12.70 2.47 -16.96
N THR A 129 -11.44 2.27 -16.60
CA THR A 129 -11.02 1.89 -15.25
C THR A 129 -10.46 3.10 -14.50
N GLU A 130 -10.99 3.34 -13.31
CA GLU A 130 -10.56 4.43 -12.43
C GLU A 130 -9.96 3.87 -11.15
N LEU A 131 -8.86 4.47 -10.67
CA LEU A 131 -8.18 4.07 -9.44
C LEU A 131 -8.05 5.27 -8.50
N LEU A 132 -8.42 5.08 -7.24
CA LEU A 132 -8.00 5.94 -6.13
C LEU A 132 -6.83 5.27 -5.43
N ILE A 133 -5.74 5.98 -5.16
CA ILE A 133 -4.69 5.48 -4.28
C ILE A 133 -4.83 6.15 -2.92
N THR A 134 -4.78 5.38 -1.84
CA THR A 134 -4.82 5.92 -0.47
C THR A 134 -3.48 6.54 -0.11
N HIS A 135 -2.38 5.94 -0.54
CA HIS A 135 -1.05 6.48 -0.33
C HIS A 135 -0.04 5.82 -1.27
N ILE A 136 1.23 6.19 -1.11
CA ILE A 136 2.29 5.90 -2.06
C ILE A 136 3.00 4.56 -1.83
N ASP A 137 2.74 3.82 -0.75
CA ASP A 137 3.47 2.59 -0.48
C ASP A 137 3.18 1.53 -1.54
N MET A 138 4.22 0.74 -1.84
CA MET A 138 4.28 -0.05 -3.07
C MET A 138 3.22 -1.13 -3.14
N ASP A 139 2.69 -1.58 -2.00
CA ASP A 139 1.57 -2.49 -1.91
C ASP A 139 0.21 -1.84 -2.11
N HIS A 140 0.09 -0.51 -2.10
CA HIS A 140 -1.17 0.18 -2.34
C HIS A 140 -1.29 0.71 -3.77
N MET A 141 -0.17 1.06 -4.40
CA MET A 141 -0.17 1.68 -5.73
C MET A 141 0.61 0.90 -6.80
N GLY A 142 1.09 -0.30 -6.46
CA GLY A 142 2.02 -1.06 -7.28
C GLY A 142 1.50 -1.43 -8.67
N ALA A 143 0.19 -1.60 -8.85
CA ALA A 143 -0.40 -1.90 -10.15
C ALA A 143 -1.11 -0.70 -10.79
N MET A 144 -0.79 0.54 -10.41
CA MET A 144 -1.50 1.72 -10.91
C MET A 144 -1.42 1.93 -12.43
N ASP A 145 -0.37 1.41 -13.08
CA ASP A 145 -0.22 1.50 -14.54
C ASP A 145 -1.25 0.64 -15.33
N LEU A 146 -2.05 -0.19 -14.63
CA LEU A 146 -3.14 -0.95 -15.25
C LEU A 146 -4.41 -0.13 -15.51
N PHE A 147 -4.50 1.10 -14.99
CA PHE A 147 -5.74 1.86 -14.94
C PHE A 147 -5.71 3.08 -15.89
N ASP A 148 -6.86 3.37 -16.50
CA ASP A 148 -7.00 4.48 -17.48
C ASP A 148 -6.94 5.87 -16.83
N CYS A 149 -7.29 5.95 -15.54
CA CYS A 149 -7.32 7.19 -14.78
C CYS A 149 -6.97 6.93 -13.32
N VAL A 150 -5.95 7.61 -12.80
CA VAL A 150 -5.50 7.45 -11.42
C VAL A 150 -5.65 8.77 -10.68
N TYR A 151 -6.39 8.75 -9.58
CA TYR A 151 -6.60 9.91 -8.71
C TYR A 151 -5.70 9.84 -7.48
N LEU A 152 -4.98 10.93 -7.23
CA LEU A 152 -4.09 11.08 -6.08
C LEU A 152 -3.94 12.55 -5.68
N ASN A 153 -3.32 12.82 -4.53
CA ASN A 153 -3.04 14.18 -4.10
C ASN A 153 -1.69 14.73 -4.59
N ALA A 154 -1.53 16.05 -4.52
CA ALA A 154 -0.33 16.76 -4.91
C ALA A 154 0.91 16.26 -4.15
N THR A 155 0.77 15.90 -2.88
CA THR A 155 1.83 15.30 -2.07
C THR A 155 2.30 13.96 -2.64
N SER A 156 1.38 13.04 -2.98
CA SER A 156 1.73 11.78 -3.63
C SER A 156 2.36 12.00 -5.02
N MET A 157 1.89 13.00 -5.78
CA MET A 157 2.53 13.37 -7.05
C MET A 157 3.97 13.82 -6.84
N GLU A 158 4.23 14.64 -5.83
CA GLU A 158 5.58 15.10 -5.49
C GLU A 158 6.51 13.91 -5.19
N ASN A 159 6.01 12.88 -4.49
CA ASN A 159 6.77 11.66 -4.25
C ASN A 159 7.27 11.02 -5.55
N PHE A 160 6.39 10.78 -6.53
CA PHE A 160 6.81 10.17 -7.80
C PHE A 160 7.72 11.09 -8.62
N MET A 161 7.51 12.40 -8.55
CA MET A 161 8.41 13.36 -9.21
C MET A 161 9.82 13.36 -8.60
N ARG A 162 9.93 13.20 -7.27
CA ARG A 162 11.22 13.03 -6.58
C ARG A 162 11.95 11.79 -7.09
N GLU A 163 11.25 10.67 -7.24
CA GLU A 163 11.84 9.45 -7.79
C GLU A 163 12.38 9.65 -9.22
N LYS A 164 11.56 10.25 -10.10
CA LYS A 164 11.97 10.53 -11.50
C LYS A 164 13.17 11.46 -11.60
N THR A 165 13.37 12.32 -10.61
CA THR A 165 14.45 13.32 -10.58
C THR A 165 15.65 12.89 -9.74
N GLY A 166 15.64 11.67 -9.17
CA GLY A 166 16.72 11.15 -8.33
C GLY A 166 16.81 11.81 -6.95
N VAL A 167 15.77 12.51 -6.52
CA VAL A 167 15.65 13.07 -5.16
C VAL A 167 15.07 11.99 -4.24
N PRO A 168 15.55 11.84 -3.00
CA PRO A 168 14.92 10.95 -2.03
C PRO A 168 13.41 11.20 -1.93
N ASN A 169 12.65 10.14 -2.20
CA ASN A 169 11.19 10.10 -2.08
C ASN A 169 10.79 9.98 -0.58
N TYR A 170 9.50 10.06 -0.27
CA TYR A 170 9.07 10.10 1.13
C TYR A 170 9.30 8.80 1.91
N ARG A 171 9.32 7.64 1.23
CA ARG A 171 9.64 6.34 1.85
C ARG A 171 11.10 6.26 2.29
N VAL A 172 12.01 6.87 1.51
CA VAL A 172 13.46 6.76 1.73
C VAL A 172 14.10 8.02 2.30
N LYS A 173 13.29 9.00 2.73
CA LYS A 173 13.79 10.26 3.32
C LYS A 173 14.59 10.03 4.62
N LYS A 174 14.30 8.94 5.33
CA LYS A 174 15.06 8.50 6.51
C LYS A 174 16.11 7.48 6.12
N GLN A 175 17.35 7.79 6.46
CA GLN A 175 18.52 7.01 6.05
C GLN A 175 18.51 5.57 6.59
N ASP A 176 17.94 5.34 7.77
CA ASP A 176 17.84 4.03 8.42
C ASP A 176 16.71 3.16 7.84
N ARG A 177 15.79 3.75 7.06
CA ARG A 177 14.70 3.04 6.37
C ARG A 177 14.96 2.80 4.89
N ALA A 178 15.76 3.66 4.27
CA ALA A 178 16.05 3.57 2.83
C ALA A 178 16.51 2.17 2.37
N PRO A 179 17.43 1.46 3.08
CA PRO A 179 17.86 0.13 2.65
C PRO A 179 16.74 -0.91 2.66
N PHE A 180 15.78 -0.80 3.59
CA PHE A 180 14.61 -1.68 3.62
C PHE A 180 13.74 -1.46 2.37
N TYR A 181 13.34 -0.21 2.10
CA TYR A 181 12.53 0.10 0.92
C TYR A 181 13.23 -0.26 -0.38
N ASP A 182 14.55 -0.07 -0.48
CA ASP A 182 15.32 -0.49 -1.66
C ASP A 182 15.27 -2.02 -1.85
N MET A 183 15.28 -2.81 -0.77
CA MET A 183 15.06 -4.26 -0.89
C MET A 183 13.64 -4.56 -1.37
N VAL A 184 12.62 -3.83 -0.91
CA VAL A 184 11.23 -4.00 -1.38
C VAL A 184 11.13 -3.67 -2.87
N VAL A 185 11.77 -2.60 -3.36
CA VAL A 185 11.86 -2.28 -4.80
C VAL A 185 12.40 -3.47 -5.57
N MET A 186 13.49 -4.06 -5.07
CA MET A 186 14.15 -5.18 -5.73
C MET A 186 13.30 -6.44 -5.76
N MET A 187 12.71 -6.80 -4.61
CA MET A 187 11.88 -8.00 -4.52
C MET A 187 10.62 -7.85 -5.37
N THR A 188 9.98 -6.68 -5.37
CA THR A 188 8.70 -6.46 -6.06
C THR A 188 8.85 -6.08 -7.54
N GLY A 189 10.06 -5.73 -7.98
CA GLY A 189 10.30 -5.21 -9.33
C GLY A 189 9.69 -3.82 -9.55
N TYR A 190 9.47 -3.07 -8.47
CA TYR A 190 8.88 -1.74 -8.52
C TYR A 190 9.63 -0.81 -9.48
N LYS A 191 8.85 -0.06 -10.24
CA LYS A 191 9.32 1.04 -11.07
C LYS A 191 8.43 2.24 -10.77
N THR A 192 9.01 3.43 -10.81
CA THR A 192 8.22 4.65 -10.70
C THR A 192 7.18 4.68 -11.82
N PRO A 193 5.90 4.85 -11.49
CA PRO A 193 4.78 4.70 -12.43
C PRO A 193 4.76 5.77 -13.53
N SER A 194 3.97 5.50 -14.57
CA SER A 194 3.57 6.55 -15.51
C SER A 194 2.72 7.60 -14.78
N LEU A 195 2.89 8.87 -15.16
CA LEU A 195 2.12 9.98 -14.58
C LEU A 195 1.16 10.60 -15.61
N GLU A 196 1.04 10.01 -16.80
CA GLU A 196 0.24 10.56 -17.90
C GLU A 196 -1.28 10.52 -17.63
N ASN A 197 -1.72 9.46 -16.94
CA ASN A 197 -3.13 9.21 -16.62
C ASN A 197 -3.50 9.71 -15.22
N VAL A 198 -2.60 10.44 -14.56
CA VAL A 198 -2.83 10.96 -13.22
C VAL A 198 -3.71 12.21 -13.24
N ARG A 199 -4.60 12.29 -12.25
CA ARG A 199 -5.47 13.42 -11.94
C ARG A 199 -5.31 13.80 -10.48
N LEU A 200 -5.03 15.07 -10.21
CA LEU A 200 -4.91 15.57 -8.85
C LEU A 200 -6.31 15.83 -8.26
N ILE A 201 -6.49 15.45 -7.00
CA ILE A 201 -7.74 15.65 -6.25
C ILE A 201 -7.78 17.04 -5.60
N ASP A 202 -6.63 17.58 -5.22
CA ASP A 202 -6.51 18.81 -4.44
C ASP A 202 -7.22 19.98 -5.10
N SER A 203 -8.22 20.50 -4.42
CA SER A 203 -8.79 21.83 -4.68
C SER A 203 -8.36 22.85 -3.63
N VAL A 204 -7.84 22.38 -2.49
CA VAL A 204 -7.31 23.19 -1.39
C VAL A 204 -6.00 22.58 -0.92
N LYS A 205 -5.02 23.43 -0.59
CA LYS A 205 -3.76 22.97 -0.01
C LYS A 205 -4.01 22.36 1.38
N PRO A 206 -3.43 21.20 1.72
CA PRO A 206 -3.59 20.61 3.03
C PRO A 206 -3.02 21.51 4.15
N ASP A 207 -3.75 21.60 5.26
CA ASP A 207 -3.29 22.18 6.52
C ASP A 207 -2.69 21.08 7.40
N HIS A 208 -1.37 20.95 7.37
CA HIS A 208 -0.64 19.96 8.17
C HIS A 208 -0.52 20.33 9.66
N SER A 209 -1.22 21.37 10.14
CA SER A 209 -1.35 21.67 11.58
C SER A 209 -2.44 20.82 12.27
N ILE A 210 -3.33 20.20 11.50
CA ILE A 210 -4.37 19.29 11.98
C ILE A 210 -4.14 17.85 11.46
N PRO A 211 -4.61 16.81 12.18
CA PRO A 211 -4.32 15.42 11.80
C PRO A 211 -4.86 15.02 10.43
N LEU A 212 -6.06 15.46 10.08
CA LEU A 212 -6.70 15.20 8.79
C LEU A 212 -7.21 16.52 8.21
N SER A 213 -6.60 16.98 7.12
CA SER A 213 -7.03 18.18 6.41
C SER A 213 -7.91 17.82 5.23
N PRO A 214 -9.11 18.41 5.08
CA PRO A 214 -9.85 18.27 3.82
C PRO A 214 -9.05 18.91 2.68
N ILE A 215 -8.87 18.18 1.58
CA ILE A 215 -8.11 18.66 0.41
C ILE A 215 -8.98 18.85 -0.83
N GLY A 216 -10.16 18.23 -0.85
CA GLY A 216 -11.07 18.38 -1.98
C GLY A 216 -12.22 17.37 -1.96
N GLY A 217 -12.93 17.32 -3.08
CA GLY A 217 -13.96 16.34 -3.35
C GLY A 217 -13.76 15.72 -4.72
N LEU A 218 -14.20 14.47 -4.86
CA LEU A 218 -14.04 13.69 -6.09
C LEU A 218 -15.36 13.03 -6.46
N ASN A 219 -15.71 13.09 -7.74
CA ASN A 219 -16.78 12.27 -8.32
C ASN A 219 -16.15 11.22 -9.23
N ALA A 220 -16.37 9.94 -8.93
CA ALA A 220 -15.85 8.82 -9.71
C ALA A 220 -16.85 7.66 -9.66
N ALA A 221 -17.09 7.01 -10.80
CA ALA A 221 -18.10 5.95 -10.95
C ALA A 221 -19.45 6.22 -10.24
N GLY A 222 -19.98 7.45 -10.31
CA GLY A 222 -21.27 7.80 -9.69
C GLY A 222 -21.25 8.00 -8.17
N LEU A 223 -20.08 7.94 -7.54
CA LEU A 223 -19.88 8.17 -6.11
C LEU A 223 -19.24 9.52 -5.85
N THR A 224 -19.63 10.17 -4.75
CA THR A 224 -19.09 11.46 -4.32
C THR A 224 -18.30 11.32 -3.03
N PHE A 225 -16.99 11.55 -3.12
CA PHE A 225 -16.07 11.47 -1.99
C PHE A 225 -15.71 12.86 -1.47
N THR A 226 -15.68 13.02 -0.15
CA THR A 226 -14.85 14.05 0.51
C THR A 226 -13.49 13.42 0.81
N VAL A 227 -12.41 14.11 0.44
CA VAL A 227 -11.05 13.57 0.57
C VAL A 227 -10.27 14.37 1.61
N TYR A 228 -9.61 13.64 2.52
CA TYR A 228 -8.76 14.21 3.56
C TYR A 228 -7.33 13.71 3.36
N GLU A 229 -6.34 14.58 3.60
CA GLU A 229 -4.92 14.21 3.68
C GLU A 229 -4.46 14.24 5.14
N GLY A 230 -3.71 13.23 5.54
CA GLY A 230 -3.00 13.18 6.81
C GLY A 230 -1.77 14.08 6.84
N PHE A 231 -1.42 14.62 8.01
CA PHE A 231 -0.22 15.46 8.20
C PHE A 231 1.14 14.69 8.18
N GLY A 232 1.15 13.49 7.58
CA GLY A 232 2.34 12.67 7.35
C GLY A 232 2.68 11.72 8.51
N GLY A 233 1.68 11.17 9.19
CA GLY A 233 1.89 10.18 10.26
C GLY A 233 2.28 8.81 9.73
N HIS A 234 1.46 8.22 8.87
CA HIS A 234 1.83 6.97 8.18
C HIS A 234 2.90 7.24 7.12
N VAL A 235 2.56 7.98 6.07
CA VAL A 235 3.49 8.56 5.10
C VAL A 235 2.93 9.90 4.61
N GLU A 236 3.77 10.80 4.11
CA GLU A 236 3.30 12.02 3.47
C GLU A 236 2.31 11.72 2.34
N GLY A 237 1.20 12.47 2.33
CA GLY A 237 0.18 12.34 1.31
C GLY A 237 -0.79 11.19 1.53
N SER A 238 -0.75 10.47 2.66
CA SER A 238 -1.81 9.50 3.00
C SER A 238 -3.18 10.16 3.01
N MET A 239 -4.16 9.51 2.38
CA MET A 239 -5.50 10.02 2.19
C MET A 239 -6.58 9.11 2.80
N ILE A 240 -7.70 9.74 3.16
CA ILE A 240 -8.97 9.07 3.46
C ILE A 240 -10.02 9.52 2.44
N PHE A 241 -10.76 8.55 1.91
CA PHE A 241 -11.91 8.79 1.03
C PHE A 241 -13.21 8.53 1.77
N LEU A 242 -14.06 9.55 1.89
CA LEU A 242 -15.31 9.49 2.64
C LEU A 242 -16.52 9.68 1.71
N GLU A 243 -17.32 8.63 1.50
CA GLU A 243 -18.59 8.68 0.79
C GLU A 243 -19.73 8.70 1.83
N LYS A 244 -20.32 9.88 2.03
CA LYS A 244 -21.25 10.13 3.15
C LYS A 244 -22.67 9.59 2.90
N GLU A 245 -23.09 9.42 1.65
CA GLU A 245 -24.45 9.01 1.32
C GLU A 245 -24.70 7.57 1.79
N ARG A 246 -23.77 6.67 1.51
CA ARG A 246 -23.85 5.24 1.86
C ARG A 246 -23.16 4.90 3.17
N GLY A 247 -22.36 5.80 3.71
CA GLY A 247 -21.59 5.56 4.93
C GLY A 247 -20.36 4.68 4.66
N LEU A 248 -19.59 5.01 3.62
CA LEU A 248 -18.34 4.32 3.27
C LEU A 248 -17.13 5.19 3.58
N ILE A 249 -16.08 4.54 4.05
CA ILE A 249 -14.79 5.19 4.28
C ILE A 249 -13.65 4.24 3.92
N PHE A 250 -12.73 4.72 3.09
CA PHE A 250 -11.49 4.02 2.73
C PHE A 250 -10.33 4.77 3.36
N THR A 251 -9.55 4.09 4.19
CA THR A 251 -8.59 4.78 5.08
C THR A 251 -7.12 4.56 4.73
N GLY A 252 -6.84 3.62 3.81
CA GLY A 252 -5.50 3.06 3.68
C GLY A 252 -4.98 2.63 5.06
N ASP A 253 -3.70 2.83 5.32
CA ASP A 253 -3.03 2.37 6.54
C ASP A 253 -3.26 3.24 7.78
N ILE A 254 -4.04 4.32 7.65
CA ILE A 254 -4.51 5.08 8.82
C ILE A 254 -5.34 4.18 9.72
N LEU A 255 -6.17 3.29 9.15
CA LEU A 255 -6.82 2.18 9.87
C LEU A 255 -6.49 0.84 9.21
N ILE A 256 -6.09 -0.12 10.03
CA ILE A 256 -5.93 -1.54 9.65
C ILE A 256 -6.79 -2.38 10.59
N ASN A 257 -7.18 -3.58 10.14
CA ASN A 257 -7.94 -4.53 10.96
C ASN A 257 -7.10 -5.77 11.31
N PRO A 258 -6.22 -5.69 12.33
CA PRO A 258 -5.36 -6.81 12.68
C PRO A 258 -6.13 -7.98 13.31
N ASP A 259 -7.30 -7.73 13.90
CA ASP A 259 -8.11 -8.77 14.54
C ASP A 259 -8.67 -9.80 13.54
N SER A 260 -8.72 -9.42 12.26
CA SER A 260 -9.14 -10.32 11.18
C SER A 260 -8.01 -11.06 10.47
N PHE A 261 -6.75 -10.76 10.79
CA PHE A 261 -5.63 -11.42 10.11
C PHE A 261 -5.57 -12.91 10.44
N THR A 262 -5.36 -13.72 9.41
CA THR A 262 -4.92 -15.10 9.57
C THR A 262 -3.54 -15.14 10.27
N PRO A 263 -3.14 -16.26 10.88
CA PRO A 263 -1.81 -16.39 11.48
C PRO A 263 -0.66 -16.09 10.50
N GLU A 264 -0.84 -16.42 9.22
CA GLU A 264 0.13 -16.14 8.17
C GLU A 264 0.20 -14.64 7.85
N GLN A 265 -0.96 -13.99 7.68
CA GLN A 265 -1.04 -12.53 7.50
C GLN A 265 -0.47 -11.76 8.69
N MET A 266 -0.68 -12.25 9.93
CA MET A 266 -0.07 -11.66 11.13
C MET A 266 1.46 -11.71 11.09
N ILE A 267 2.05 -12.76 10.49
CA ILE A 267 3.50 -12.88 10.36
C ILE A 267 3.99 -11.97 9.24
N SER A 268 3.36 -12.03 8.06
CA SER A 268 3.79 -11.26 6.89
C SER A 268 3.73 -9.75 7.13
N ASN A 269 2.63 -9.26 7.71
CA ASN A 269 2.44 -7.84 8.03
C ASN A 269 3.37 -7.32 9.13
N ARG A 270 4.06 -8.19 9.87
CA ARG A 270 5.06 -7.78 10.88
C ARG A 270 6.45 -7.57 10.28
N TYR A 271 6.78 -8.18 9.15
CA TYR A 271 8.12 -8.03 8.58
C TYR A 271 8.46 -6.58 8.24
N PRO A 272 7.60 -5.79 7.56
CA PRO A 272 7.90 -4.38 7.27
C PRO A 272 8.22 -3.58 8.54
N ALA A 273 7.45 -3.76 9.62
CA ALA A 273 7.70 -3.08 10.87
C ALA A 273 9.04 -3.49 11.50
N ILE A 274 9.41 -4.77 11.48
CA ILE A 274 10.71 -5.25 11.99
C ILE A 274 11.86 -4.62 11.17
N LEU A 275 11.74 -4.63 9.84
CA LEU A 275 12.78 -4.18 8.93
C LEU A 275 12.91 -2.65 8.86
N ALA A 276 11.86 -1.91 9.25
CA ALA A 276 11.83 -0.44 9.32
C ALA A 276 12.16 0.13 10.72
N GLY A 277 12.61 -0.70 11.67
CA GLY A 277 13.02 -0.23 13.01
C GLY A 277 11.88 -0.15 14.04
N GLY A 278 10.85 -0.99 13.89
CA GLY A 278 9.76 -1.18 14.84
C GLY A 278 8.39 -0.67 14.39
N SER A 279 8.33 0.18 13.37
CA SER A 279 7.08 0.73 12.82
C SER A 279 7.29 1.19 11.38
N VAL A 280 6.30 0.93 10.51
CA VAL A 280 6.26 1.50 9.16
C VAL A 280 5.88 2.98 9.15
N ASN A 281 5.09 3.43 10.13
CA ASN A 281 4.71 4.85 10.24
C ASN A 281 5.93 5.77 10.29
N GLU A 282 5.91 6.84 9.49
CA GLU A 282 6.91 7.91 9.49
C GLU A 282 6.93 8.70 10.79
N ASP A 283 5.79 8.88 11.43
CA ASP A 283 5.72 9.40 12.79
C ASP A 283 4.54 8.72 13.50
N SER A 284 4.84 7.80 14.41
CA SER A 284 3.81 7.01 15.09
C SER A 284 2.88 7.86 15.97
N LYS A 285 3.33 9.02 16.48
CA LYS A 285 2.46 9.92 17.27
C LYS A 285 1.47 10.62 16.34
N LYS A 286 1.96 11.07 15.19
CA LYS A 286 1.12 11.61 14.13
C LYS A 286 0.12 10.57 13.63
N ALA A 287 0.57 9.36 13.29
CA ALA A 287 -0.29 8.28 12.81
C ALA A 287 -1.40 7.93 13.81
N ALA A 288 -1.10 8.00 15.12
CA ALA A 288 -2.11 7.84 16.16
C ALA A 288 -3.16 8.96 16.15
N ALA A 289 -2.75 10.23 15.96
CA ALA A 289 -3.70 11.34 15.88
C ALA A 289 -4.56 11.31 14.60
N GLU A 290 -3.98 10.91 13.45
CA GLU A 290 -4.71 10.66 12.20
C GLU A 290 -5.80 9.59 12.43
N ARG A 291 -5.46 8.51 13.12
CA ARG A 291 -6.37 7.43 13.48
C ARG A 291 -7.53 7.92 14.35
N TYR A 292 -7.27 8.71 15.39
CA TYR A 292 -8.34 9.29 16.20
C TYR A 292 -9.22 10.24 15.40
N ALA A 293 -8.63 11.10 14.56
CA ALA A 293 -9.40 11.99 13.69
C ALA A 293 -10.26 11.21 12.68
N ALA A 294 -9.80 10.07 12.17
CA ALA A 294 -10.60 9.20 11.31
C ALA A 294 -11.84 8.67 12.05
N TYR A 295 -11.69 8.23 13.31
CA TYR A 295 -12.83 7.85 14.15
C TYR A 295 -13.80 9.02 14.40
N ASP A 296 -13.29 10.24 14.59
CA ASP A 296 -14.12 11.43 14.76
C ASP A 296 -14.96 11.75 13.51
N LEU A 297 -14.42 11.54 12.30
CA LEU A 297 -15.18 11.68 11.05
C LEU A 297 -16.37 10.71 10.95
N MET A 298 -16.30 9.59 11.66
CA MET A 298 -17.29 8.52 11.63
C MET A 298 -18.36 8.63 12.72
N GLN A 299 -18.33 9.67 13.57
CA GLN A 299 -19.32 9.82 14.63
C GLN A 299 -20.75 10.06 14.10
N GLY A 300 -21.73 9.47 14.78
CA GLY A 300 -23.16 9.78 14.60
C GLY A 300 -23.88 9.08 13.44
N LYS A 301 -23.22 8.14 12.74
CA LYS A 301 -23.82 7.27 11.72
C LYS A 301 -23.15 5.89 11.74
N ARG A 302 -23.81 4.90 11.12
CA ARG A 302 -23.19 3.59 10.85
C ARG A 302 -22.26 3.73 9.65
N TRP A 303 -21.02 3.29 9.80
CA TRP A 303 -20.01 3.30 8.74
C TRP A 303 -19.56 1.90 8.41
N MET A 304 -19.33 1.66 7.13
CA MET A 304 -18.53 0.54 6.65
C MET A 304 -17.11 1.04 6.41
N VAL A 305 -16.19 0.52 7.21
CA VAL A 305 -14.78 0.89 7.18
C VAL A 305 -14.01 -0.10 6.33
N CYS A 306 -13.37 0.43 5.29
CA CYS A 306 -12.52 -0.28 4.35
C CYS A 306 -11.04 0.04 4.67
N PRO A 307 -10.39 -0.75 5.55
CA PRO A 307 -9.00 -0.52 5.95
C PRO A 307 -7.99 -0.85 4.85
N GLY A 308 -6.75 -0.34 4.99
CA GLY A 308 -5.65 -0.71 4.09
C GLY A 308 -5.32 -2.21 4.13
N HIS A 309 -5.48 -2.84 5.29
CA HIS A 309 -5.24 -4.27 5.51
C HIS A 309 -6.34 -4.88 6.37
N GLY A 310 -6.73 -6.11 6.07
CA GLY A 310 -7.68 -6.90 6.86
C GLY A 310 -9.12 -6.77 6.41
N ALA A 311 -10.03 -7.35 7.18
CA ALA A 311 -11.45 -7.38 6.90
C ALA A 311 -12.10 -6.00 7.06
N VAL A 312 -13.09 -5.75 6.22
CA VAL A 312 -14.06 -4.66 6.39
C VAL A 312 -14.74 -4.82 7.76
N PHE A 313 -14.92 -3.71 8.47
CA PHE A 313 -15.63 -3.69 9.75
C PHE A 313 -16.63 -2.53 9.80
N GLN A 314 -17.50 -2.55 10.81
CA GLN A 314 -18.53 -1.55 10.99
C GLN A 314 -18.36 -0.81 12.30
N LEU A 315 -18.68 0.48 12.27
CA LEU A 315 -18.73 1.38 13.42
C LEU A 315 -20.11 2.04 13.51
#